data_AF-A0A2S4Y2C4-F1
#
_entry.id   AF-A0A2S4Y2C4-F1
#
_cell.length_a   1.000
_cell.length_b   1.000
_cell.length_c   1.000
_cell.angle_alpha   90.00
_cell.angle_beta   90.00
_cell.angle_gamma   90.00
#
_symmetry.space_group_name_H-M   'P 1'
#
loop_
_entity.id
_entity.type
_entity.pdbx_description
1 polymer ?
#
loop_
_entity_poly.entity_id
_entity_poly.type
_entity_poly.pdbx_seq_one_letter_code
_entity_poly.pdbx_strand_id
1 'polypeptide(L)'
;MDGLGDPTEYDRIADGLYSTFSTARNLAPTRNVTGCPHHPNGPVDPLAPAGWGNCLLCNRNRRIGNQSARSQESAGSGYPVPQGPYDHQALLAIMCSVNECVFELDYRSSDQEFTHVAELLHSAFIIARELSHPRSNSGCPKHPGAPLDVDVPGGPRCLFCRAQELREASGDVPVMVPRSKEIRARGIRRKGLRPYGAVNET
;
A
#
# COMPACT_ATOMS: atom_id res chain seq x y z
N MET A 1 7.67 0.05 37.73
CA MET A 1 8.42 1.09 37.01
C MET A 1 7.94 0.99 35.58
N ASP A 2 6.81 1.66 35.28
CA ASP A 2 6.17 1.58 33.97
C ASP A 2 6.95 2.47 33.00
N GLY A 3 8.06 1.91 32.49
CA GLY A 3 8.91 2.46 31.45
C GLY A 3 8.21 2.35 30.09
N LEU A 4 7.09 3.06 29.92
CA LEU A 4 6.57 3.37 28.60
C LEU A 4 7.57 4.35 27.97
N GLY A 5 8.53 3.81 27.21
CA GLY A 5 9.51 4.60 26.46
C GLY A 5 8.83 5.72 25.68
N ASP A 6 9.50 6.86 25.56
CA ASP A 6 8.98 8.00 24.82
C ASP A 6 8.62 7.55 23.39
N PRO A 7 7.39 7.81 22.90
CA PRO A 7 7.01 7.48 21.53
C PRO A 7 8.05 7.90 20.47
N THR A 8 8.78 8.99 20.71
CA THR A 8 9.84 9.46 19.79
C THR A 8 11.04 8.51 19.69
N GLU A 9 11.28 7.64 20.67
CA GLU A 9 12.32 6.61 20.61
C GLU A 9 12.01 5.58 19.53
N TYR A 10 10.73 5.24 19.36
CA TYR A 10 10.29 4.29 18.35
C TYR A 10 10.36 4.83 16.93
N ASP A 11 10.35 6.14 16.72
CA ASP A 11 10.52 6.72 15.37
C ASP A 11 11.88 6.34 14.77
N ARG A 12 12.96 6.49 15.56
CA ARG A 12 14.31 6.12 15.10
C ARG A 12 14.43 4.62 14.85
N ILE A 13 13.78 3.81 15.67
CA ILE A 13 13.73 2.35 15.51
C ILE A 13 12.99 2.01 14.21
N ALA A 14 11.83 2.62 13.97
CA ALA A 14 11.04 2.40 12.75
C ALA A 14 11.83 2.78 11.49
N ASP A 15 12.52 3.92 11.48
CA ASP A 15 13.36 4.34 10.35
C ASP A 15 14.50 3.35 10.09
N GLY A 16 15.19 2.89 11.14
CA GLY A 16 16.25 1.89 11.03
C GLY A 16 15.74 0.54 10.52
N LEU A 17 14.58 0.10 10.99
CA LEU A 17 13.92 -1.12 10.53
C LEU A 17 13.49 -1.00 9.07
N TYR A 18 12.96 0.14 8.64
CA TYR A 18 12.56 0.35 7.25
C TYR A 18 13.77 0.33 6.31
N SER A 19 14.88 0.97 6.70
CA SER A 19 16.13 0.92 5.94
C SER A 19 16.64 -0.51 5.79
N THR A 20 16.67 -1.28 6.88
CA THR A 20 17.09 -2.68 6.88
C THR A 20 16.14 -3.56 6.05
N PHE A 21 14.83 -3.36 6.18
CA PHE A 21 13.81 -3.99 5.36
C PHE A 21 14.04 -3.72 3.87
N SER A 22 14.33 -2.48 3.48
CA SER A 22 14.59 -2.14 2.08
C SER A 22 15.77 -2.92 1.51
N THR A 23 16.83 -3.12 2.31
CA THR A 23 17.98 -3.95 1.91
C THR A 23 17.59 -5.42 1.79
N ALA A 24 16.92 -6.00 2.79
CA ALA A 24 16.48 -7.39 2.76
C ALA A 24 15.52 -7.67 1.60
N ARG A 25 14.59 -6.75 1.33
CA ARG A 25 13.68 -6.80 0.18
C ARG A 25 14.41 -6.87 -1.16
N ASN A 26 15.53 -6.16 -1.29
CA ASN A 26 16.31 -6.16 -2.54
C ASN A 26 17.14 -7.43 -2.72
N LEU A 27 17.40 -8.18 -1.64
CA LEU A 27 18.05 -9.49 -1.67
C LEU A 27 17.04 -10.63 -1.93
N ALA A 28 15.79 -10.45 -1.54
CA ALA A 28 14.71 -11.37 -1.86
C ALA A 28 14.33 -11.31 -3.35
N PRO A 29 13.72 -12.37 -3.91
CA PRO A 29 13.16 -12.32 -5.25
C PRO A 29 12.22 -11.15 -5.44
N THR A 30 12.25 -10.58 -6.65
CA THR A 30 11.31 -9.54 -7.03
C THR A 30 9.89 -10.09 -6.99
N ARG A 31 9.12 -9.67 -5.99
CA ARG A 31 7.69 -9.98 -5.91
C ARG A 31 7.01 -9.37 -7.13
N ASN A 32 6.27 -10.21 -7.85
CA ASN A 32 5.40 -9.83 -8.95
C ASN A 32 4.25 -8.98 -8.42
N VAL A 33 4.40 -7.65 -8.51
CA VAL A 33 3.43 -6.65 -8.05
C VAL A 33 2.02 -6.92 -8.58
N THR A 34 1.91 -7.49 -9.79
CA THR A 34 0.60 -7.81 -10.39
C THR A 34 0.19 -9.28 -10.31
N GLY A 35 1.09 -10.18 -9.91
CA GLY A 35 0.90 -11.63 -10.03
C GLY A 35 0.87 -12.19 -11.45
N CYS A 36 1.13 -11.37 -12.47
CA CYS A 36 1.09 -11.80 -13.86
C CYS A 36 2.49 -12.20 -14.36
N PRO A 37 2.66 -13.40 -14.96
CA PRO A 37 3.95 -13.80 -15.54
C PRO A 37 4.35 -12.94 -16.74
N HIS A 38 3.37 -12.34 -17.44
CA HIS A 38 3.64 -11.45 -18.58
C HIS A 38 3.95 -10.01 -18.17
N HIS A 39 3.46 -9.58 -17.00
CA HIS A 39 3.60 -8.19 -16.55
C HIS A 39 3.93 -8.12 -15.05
N PRO A 40 5.03 -8.74 -14.59
CA PRO A 40 5.32 -8.85 -13.15
C PRO A 40 5.37 -7.49 -12.45
N ASN A 41 5.87 -6.46 -13.15
CA ASN A 41 5.97 -5.07 -12.68
C ASN A 41 4.95 -4.13 -13.36
N GLY A 42 3.86 -4.68 -13.90
CA GLY A 42 2.80 -3.88 -14.53
C GLY A 42 1.95 -3.08 -13.53
N PRO A 43 1.03 -2.24 -14.02
CA PRO A 43 0.07 -1.56 -13.17
C PRO A 43 -0.91 -2.55 -12.51
N VAL A 44 -1.22 -2.31 -11.23
CA VAL A 44 -2.20 -3.07 -10.45
C VAL A 44 -3.62 -2.57 -10.73
N ASP A 45 -4.60 -3.48 -10.88
CA ASP A 45 -6.02 -3.18 -11.02
C ASP A 45 -6.68 -3.08 -9.64
N PRO A 46 -7.03 -1.88 -9.15
CA PRO A 46 -7.69 -1.72 -7.84
C PRO A 46 -9.14 -2.20 -7.85
N LEU A 47 -9.73 -2.44 -9.02
CA LEU A 47 -11.12 -2.85 -9.21
C LEU A 47 -11.21 -4.23 -9.88
N ALA A 48 -10.23 -5.10 -9.62
CA ALA A 48 -10.24 -6.47 -10.07
C ALA A 48 -11.43 -7.23 -9.45
N PRO A 49 -12.28 -7.89 -10.25
CA PRO A 49 -13.31 -8.79 -9.72
C PRO A 49 -12.69 -9.97 -8.94
N ALA A 50 -13.46 -10.58 -8.04
CA ALA A 50 -13.04 -11.82 -7.37
C ALA A 50 -12.71 -12.93 -8.40
N GLY A 51 -11.65 -13.71 -8.19
CA GLY A 51 -11.19 -14.72 -9.15
C GLY A 51 -10.33 -14.17 -10.29
N TRP A 52 -10.02 -12.88 -10.31
CA TRP A 52 -9.14 -12.26 -11.31
C TRP A 52 -7.81 -11.86 -10.65
N GLY A 53 -6.71 -12.02 -11.38
CA GLY A 53 -5.42 -11.50 -10.93
C GLY A 53 -5.34 -9.98 -10.99
N ASN A 54 -4.30 -9.43 -10.36
CA ASN A 54 -4.17 -8.01 -10.11
C ASN A 54 -3.60 -7.19 -11.28
N CYS A 55 -3.29 -7.80 -12.43
CA CYS A 55 -2.70 -7.08 -13.56
C CYS A 55 -3.74 -6.27 -14.34
N LEU A 56 -3.62 -4.94 -14.29
CA LEU A 56 -4.50 -4.01 -15.01
C LEU A 56 -4.46 -4.21 -16.52
N LEU A 57 -3.31 -4.58 -17.10
CA LEU A 57 -3.20 -4.80 -18.54
C LEU A 57 -3.97 -6.05 -18.99
N CYS A 58 -3.82 -7.16 -18.27
CA CYS A 58 -4.57 -8.39 -18.54
C CYS A 58 -6.06 -8.19 -18.29
N ASN A 59 -6.43 -7.55 -17.18
CA ASN A 59 -7.82 -7.27 -16.85
C ASN A 59 -8.47 -6.33 -17.87
N ARG A 60 -7.74 -5.32 -18.35
CA ARG A 60 -8.20 -4.45 -19.45
C ARG A 60 -8.45 -5.25 -20.72
N ASN A 61 -7.53 -6.12 -21.12
CA ASN A 61 -7.68 -6.98 -22.30
C ASN A 61 -8.88 -7.94 -22.16
N ARG A 62 -9.11 -8.45 -20.96
CA ARG A 62 -10.26 -9.30 -20.65
C ARG A 62 -11.58 -8.52 -20.72
N ARG A 63 -11.62 -7.29 -20.22
CA ARG A 63 -12.80 -6.38 -20.30
C ARG A 63 -13.17 -6.02 -21.75
N ILE A 64 -12.19 -5.91 -22.66
CA ILE A 64 -12.44 -5.64 -24.09
C ILE A 64 -12.73 -6.91 -24.91
N GLY A 65 -12.84 -8.08 -24.28
CA GLY A 65 -13.29 -9.32 -24.91
C GLY A 65 -12.20 -10.35 -25.21
N ASN A 66 -10.93 -10.10 -24.85
CA ASN A 66 -9.88 -11.10 -24.99
C ASN A 66 -9.81 -12.02 -23.77
N GLN A 67 -10.52 -13.15 -23.83
CA GLN A 67 -10.64 -14.09 -22.72
C GLN A 67 -9.34 -14.85 -22.38
N SER A 68 -8.35 -14.87 -23.29
CA SER A 68 -7.06 -15.53 -23.06
C SER A 68 -6.09 -14.67 -22.25
N ALA A 69 -6.36 -13.37 -22.09
CA ALA A 69 -5.60 -12.49 -21.22
C ALA A 69 -5.94 -12.74 -19.74
N ARG A 70 -5.53 -13.89 -19.21
CA ARG A 70 -5.67 -14.22 -17.79
C ARG A 70 -4.43 -13.76 -17.03
N SER A 71 -4.63 -12.90 -16.04
CA SER A 71 -3.72 -12.77 -14.90
C SER A 71 -3.98 -13.96 -13.97
N GLN A 72 -2.93 -14.56 -13.41
CA GLN A 72 -3.11 -15.51 -12.30
C GLN A 72 -3.47 -14.71 -11.04
N GLU A 73 -4.32 -15.30 -10.19
CA GLU A 73 -4.52 -14.78 -8.84
C GLU A 73 -3.17 -14.77 -8.14
N SER A 74 -2.71 -13.57 -7.77
CA SER A 74 -1.49 -13.43 -7.00
C SER A 74 -1.80 -13.75 -5.55
N ALA A 75 -1.06 -14.68 -4.96
CA ALA A 75 -0.86 -14.64 -3.52
C ALA A 75 -0.25 -13.27 -3.18
N GLY A 76 -0.96 -12.49 -2.37
CA GLY A 76 -0.67 -11.11 -1.93
C GLY A 76 0.57 -10.43 -2.50
N SER A 77 0.39 -9.39 -3.34
CA SER A 77 1.51 -8.63 -3.91
C SER A 77 2.29 -7.76 -2.90
N GLY A 78 1.96 -7.86 -1.61
CA GLY A 78 2.53 -7.06 -0.53
C GLY A 78 3.16 -7.93 0.55
N TYR A 79 4.00 -7.32 1.38
CA TYR A 79 4.46 -7.95 2.61
C TYR A 79 3.30 -8.06 3.60
N PRO A 80 3.23 -9.15 4.40
CA PRO A 80 2.16 -9.30 5.38
C PRO A 80 2.22 -8.14 6.38
N VAL A 81 1.05 -7.62 6.71
CA VAL A 81 0.87 -6.66 7.80
C VAL A 81 0.49 -7.47 9.03
N PRO A 82 1.26 -7.40 10.13
CA PRO A 82 0.94 -8.15 11.34
C PRO A 82 -0.41 -7.71 11.88
N GLN A 83 -1.19 -8.65 12.40
CA GLN A 83 -2.41 -8.31 13.14
C GLN A 83 -2.02 -7.85 14.55
N GLY A 84 -2.74 -6.86 15.09
CA GLY A 84 -2.50 -6.37 16.46
C GLY A 84 -2.75 -7.46 17.53
N PRO A 85 -2.34 -7.21 18.79
CA PRO A 85 -1.97 -5.90 19.35
C PRO A 85 -0.56 -5.42 18.98
N TYR A 86 -0.42 -4.12 18.72
CA TYR A 86 0.87 -3.46 18.50
C TYR A 86 1.42 -2.92 19.83
N ASP A 87 2.15 -3.75 20.56
CA ASP A 87 2.79 -3.39 21.82
C ASP A 87 4.30 -3.66 21.80
N HIS A 88 5.01 -3.19 22.83
CA HIS A 88 6.46 -3.36 22.94
C HIS A 88 6.87 -4.84 22.99
N GLN A 89 6.04 -5.69 23.60
CA GLN A 89 6.32 -7.13 23.71
C GLN A 89 6.23 -7.81 22.33
N ALA A 90 5.25 -7.43 21.51
CA ALA A 90 5.12 -7.89 20.13
C ALA A 90 6.33 -7.46 19.29
N LEU A 91 6.81 -6.22 19.45
CA LEU A 91 8.02 -5.76 18.78
C LEU A 91 9.24 -6.60 19.18
N LEU A 92 9.45 -6.80 20.49
CA LEU A 92 10.58 -7.60 20.99
C LEU A 92 10.54 -9.03 20.47
N ALA A 93 9.37 -9.67 20.45
CA ALA A 93 9.21 -11.03 19.93
C ALA A 93 9.63 -11.13 18.46
N ILE A 94 9.17 -10.20 17.61
CA ILE A 94 9.58 -10.17 16.20
C ILE A 94 11.08 -9.88 16.07
N MET A 95 11.64 -8.96 16.86
CA MET A 95 13.07 -8.65 16.84
C MET A 95 13.94 -9.85 17.25
N CYS A 96 13.48 -10.67 18.20
CA CYS A 96 14.13 -11.95 18.52
C CYS A 96 14.17 -12.87 17.30
N SER A 97 13.03 -13.07 16.62
CA SER A 97 12.98 -13.88 15.40
C SER A 97 13.84 -13.31 14.27
N VAL A 98 13.90 -11.98 14.11
CA VAL A 98 14.81 -11.33 13.15
C VAL A 98 16.26 -11.69 13.47
N ASN A 99 16.68 -11.58 14.74
CA ASN A 99 18.05 -11.87 15.14
C ASN A 99 18.40 -13.35 14.92
N GLU A 100 17.49 -14.27 15.25
CA GLU A 100 17.66 -15.70 15.00
C GLU A 100 17.82 -16.00 13.50
N CYS A 101 16.94 -15.46 12.65
CA CYS A 101 17.04 -15.68 11.21
C CYS A 101 18.30 -15.04 10.59
N VAL A 102 18.65 -13.81 11.01
CA VAL A 102 19.85 -13.13 10.51
C VAL A 102 21.13 -13.84 10.94
N PHE A 103 21.15 -14.45 12.12
CA PHE A 103 22.29 -15.25 12.58
C PHE A 103 22.55 -16.47 11.70
N GLU A 104 21.49 -17.12 11.20
CA GLU A 104 21.56 -18.29 10.32
C GLU A 104 21.74 -17.93 8.83
N LEU A 105 21.55 -16.66 8.45
CA LEU A 105 21.70 -16.21 7.06
C LEU A 105 23.17 -16.23 6.61
N ASP A 106 23.39 -16.74 5.40
CA ASP A 106 24.67 -16.73 4.70
C ASP A 106 24.48 -16.28 3.23
N TYR A 107 25.58 -16.00 2.52
CA TYR A 107 25.52 -15.62 1.10
C TYR A 107 24.94 -16.72 0.19
N ARG A 108 24.86 -17.96 0.68
CA ARG A 108 24.26 -19.11 0.00
C ARG A 108 22.83 -19.41 0.41
N SER A 109 22.26 -18.61 1.31
CA SER A 109 20.87 -18.75 1.72
C SER A 109 19.95 -18.62 0.51
N SER A 110 18.84 -19.34 0.59
CA SER A 110 17.81 -19.38 -0.42
C SER A 110 17.02 -18.07 -0.48
N ASP A 111 16.43 -17.86 -1.65
CA ASP A 111 15.43 -16.82 -1.90
C ASP A 111 14.30 -16.78 -0.87
N GLN A 112 13.89 -17.94 -0.34
CA GLN A 112 12.84 -18.05 0.66
C GLN A 112 13.29 -17.53 2.03
N GLU A 113 14.54 -17.77 2.42
CA GLU A 113 15.10 -17.27 3.67
C GLU A 113 15.24 -15.74 3.64
N PHE A 114 15.74 -15.16 2.55
CA PHE A 114 15.76 -13.70 2.37
C PHE A 114 14.35 -13.10 2.36
N THR A 115 13.39 -13.79 1.74
CA THR A 115 11.98 -13.38 1.77
C THR A 115 11.44 -13.36 3.19
N HIS A 116 11.71 -14.40 3.98
CA HIS A 116 11.23 -14.52 5.35
C HIS A 116 11.81 -13.41 6.25
N VAL A 117 13.10 -13.12 6.14
CA VAL A 117 13.71 -12.01 6.90
C VAL A 117 13.12 -10.66 6.49
N ALA A 118 12.85 -10.43 5.20
CA ALA A 118 12.18 -9.22 4.76
C ALA A 118 10.74 -9.11 5.31
N GLU A 119 10.00 -10.21 5.46
CA GLU A 119 8.67 -10.21 6.09
C GLU A 119 8.71 -9.89 7.58
N LEU A 120 9.68 -10.45 8.32
CA LEU A 120 9.87 -10.15 9.73
C LEU A 120 10.27 -8.69 9.95
N LEU A 121 11.22 -8.17 9.16
CA LEU A 121 11.63 -6.77 9.22
C LEU A 121 10.49 -5.81 8.87
N HIS A 122 9.67 -6.14 7.86
CA HIS A 122 8.47 -5.38 7.55
C HIS A 122 7.49 -5.37 8.72
N SER A 123 7.27 -6.54 9.35
CA SER A 123 6.38 -6.66 10.51
C SER A 123 6.87 -5.84 11.70
N ALA A 124 8.18 -5.92 12.02
CA ALA A 124 8.80 -5.12 13.07
C ALA A 124 8.66 -3.62 12.78
N PHE A 125 8.89 -3.20 11.53
CA PHE A 125 8.71 -1.81 11.10
C PHE A 125 7.28 -1.33 11.36
N ILE A 126 6.26 -2.10 10.95
CA ILE A 126 4.86 -1.73 11.19
C ILE A 126 4.59 -1.56 12.68
N ILE A 127 5.01 -2.52 13.52
CA ILE A 127 4.79 -2.46 14.97
C ILE A 127 5.50 -1.24 15.58
N ALA A 128 6.77 -1.01 15.24
CA ALA A 128 7.53 0.14 15.72
C ALA A 128 6.90 1.46 15.28
N ARG A 129 6.37 1.52 14.05
CA ARG A 129 5.68 2.70 13.54
C ARG A 129 4.38 2.97 14.30
N GLU A 130 3.61 1.93 14.61
CA GLU A 130 2.39 2.05 15.42
C GLU A 130 2.69 2.45 16.88
N LEU A 131 3.84 2.06 17.42
CA LEU A 131 4.31 2.48 18.74
C LEU A 131 4.82 3.93 18.76
N SER A 132 5.36 4.41 17.64
CA SER A 132 5.88 5.78 17.53
C SER A 132 4.77 6.81 17.38
N HIS A 133 3.62 6.41 16.87
CA HIS A 133 2.44 7.25 16.92
C HIS A 133 1.96 7.35 18.37
N PRO A 134 1.87 8.55 18.95
CA PRO A 134 1.16 8.71 20.21
C PRO A 134 -0.25 8.21 19.94
N ARG A 135 -0.64 7.09 20.58
CA ARG A 135 -2.03 6.66 20.64
C ARG A 135 -2.78 7.75 21.35
N SER A 136 -3.17 8.77 20.59
CA SER A 136 -4.04 9.80 21.09
C SER A 136 -5.30 9.07 21.47
N ASN A 137 -5.48 8.99 22.78
CA ASN A 137 -6.60 8.34 23.42
C ASN A 137 -7.82 9.26 23.24
N SER A 138 -8.05 9.74 22.01
CA SER A 138 -9.07 10.74 21.70
C SER A 138 -10.45 10.26 22.10
N GLY A 139 -10.60 8.95 22.37
CA GLY A 139 -11.85 8.32 22.77
C GLY A 139 -12.93 8.57 21.73
N CYS A 140 -12.54 9.02 20.53
CA CYS A 140 -13.47 9.55 19.56
C CYS A 140 -14.16 8.36 18.90
N PRO A 141 -15.49 8.21 19.07
CA PRO A 141 -16.21 7.09 18.47
C PRO A 141 -16.23 7.17 16.94
N LYS A 142 -15.97 8.34 16.36
CA LYS A 142 -15.91 8.56 14.91
C LYS A 142 -14.52 8.35 14.31
N HIS A 143 -13.45 8.61 15.07
CA HIS A 143 -12.07 8.53 14.59
C HIS A 143 -11.16 7.90 15.66
N PRO A 144 -11.18 6.56 15.80
CA PRO A 144 -10.33 5.89 16.77
C PRO A 144 -8.85 6.12 16.46
N GLY A 145 -8.06 6.51 17.47
CA GLY A 145 -6.63 6.79 17.33
C GLY A 145 -6.27 8.12 16.64
N ALA A 146 -7.28 8.94 16.29
CA ALA A 146 -7.04 10.22 15.66
C ALA A 146 -6.35 11.23 16.60
N PRO A 147 -5.33 11.97 16.10
CA PRO A 147 -4.61 12.98 16.88
C PRO A 147 -5.54 13.91 17.65
N LEU A 148 -5.16 14.23 18.88
CA LEU A 148 -5.82 15.22 19.70
C LEU A 148 -5.22 16.59 19.46
N ASP A 149 -6.10 17.57 19.36
CA ASP A 149 -5.76 18.98 19.40
C ASP A 149 -5.86 19.43 20.86
N VAL A 150 -4.70 19.63 21.50
CA VAL A 150 -4.59 19.91 22.95
C VAL A 150 -4.77 21.39 23.29
N ASP A 151 -4.69 22.27 22.28
CA ASP A 151 -4.72 23.73 22.45
C ASP A 151 -6.14 24.31 22.31
N VAL A 152 -7.18 23.45 22.35
CA VAL A 152 -8.58 23.86 22.18
C VAL A 152 -9.14 24.39 23.51
N PRO A 153 -9.84 25.55 23.51
CA PRO A 153 -10.63 25.98 24.64
C PRO A 153 -11.71 24.94 24.98
N GLY A 154 -11.68 24.40 26.19
CA GLY A 154 -12.59 23.34 26.64
C GLY A 154 -11.98 21.92 26.69
N GLY A 155 -10.68 21.78 26.44
CA GLY A 155 -9.94 20.53 26.61
C GLY A 155 -9.59 19.84 25.28
N PRO A 156 -8.77 18.77 25.32
CA PRO A 156 -8.28 18.12 24.12
C PRO A 156 -9.41 17.48 23.31
N ARG A 157 -9.46 17.77 22.00
CA ARG A 157 -10.49 17.23 21.08
C ARG A 157 -9.88 16.55 19.86
N CYS A 158 -10.57 15.56 19.29
CA CYS A 158 -10.15 14.91 18.06
C CYS A 158 -9.97 15.92 16.92
N LEU A 159 -8.78 15.93 16.31
CA LEU A 159 -8.39 16.90 15.28
C LEU A 159 -9.31 16.83 14.04
N PHE A 160 -9.74 15.62 13.62
CA PHE A 160 -10.69 15.49 12.50
C PHE A 160 -12.09 16.03 12.81
N CYS A 161 -12.61 15.80 14.02
CA CYS A 161 -13.89 16.37 14.44
C CYS A 161 -13.81 17.90 14.52
N ARG A 162 -12.72 18.45 15.08
CA ARG A 162 -12.49 19.90 15.10
C ARG A 162 -12.40 20.47 13.69
N ALA A 163 -11.64 19.83 12.80
CA ALA A 163 -11.50 20.26 11.41
C ALA A 163 -12.85 20.21 10.67
N GLN A 164 -13.71 19.24 10.98
CA GLN A 164 -15.07 19.17 10.45
C GLN A 164 -15.94 20.32 10.96
N GLU A 165 -15.96 20.59 12.27
CA GLU A 165 -16.70 21.71 12.87
C GLU A 165 -16.24 23.06 12.31
N LEU A 166 -14.94 23.26 12.12
CA LEU A 166 -14.38 24.47 11.53
C LEU A 166 -14.80 24.64 10.06
N ARG A 167 -14.91 23.55 9.30
CA ARG A 167 -15.43 23.57 7.92
C ARG A 167 -16.92 23.89 7.89
N GLU A 168 -17.71 23.29 8.78
CA GLU A 168 -19.15 23.57 8.92
C GLU A 168 -19.39 25.03 9.35
N ALA A 169 -18.55 25.57 10.23
CA ALA A 169 -18.62 26.96 10.71
C ALA A 169 -18.09 27.99 9.69
N SER A 170 -17.06 27.65 8.90
CA SER A 170 -16.52 28.55 7.87
C SER A 170 -17.37 28.61 6.60
N GLY A 171 -18.31 27.68 6.44
CA GLY A 171 -19.01 27.48 5.18
C GLY A 171 -18.13 26.79 4.14
N ASP A 172 -18.79 26.17 3.17
CA ASP A 172 -18.21 25.32 2.14
C ASP A 172 -17.08 26.03 1.38
N VAL A 173 -15.82 25.69 1.68
CA VAL A 173 -14.69 26.14 0.87
C VAL A 173 -14.79 25.35 -0.44
N PRO A 174 -14.97 26.00 -1.60
CA PRO A 174 -15.13 25.27 -2.85
C PRO A 174 -13.89 24.43 -3.10
N VAL A 175 -14.04 23.12 -2.91
CA VAL A 175 -13.06 22.13 -3.31
C VAL A 175 -12.97 22.20 -4.83
N MET A 176 -11.98 22.95 -5.34
CA MET A 176 -11.62 22.96 -6.75
C MET A 176 -10.88 21.67 -7.11
N VAL A 177 -11.54 20.52 -6.92
CA VAL A 177 -11.15 19.29 -7.62
C VAL A 177 -11.84 19.34 -8.97
N PRO A 178 -11.11 19.37 -10.09
CA PRO A 178 -11.73 19.30 -11.40
C PRO A 178 -12.48 17.97 -11.49
N ARG A 179 -13.82 18.04 -11.55
CA ARG A 179 -14.66 16.90 -11.91
C ARG A 179 -14.15 16.39 -13.26
N SER A 180 -13.55 15.21 -13.27
CA SER A 180 -13.09 14.54 -14.48
C SER A 180 -14.31 14.42 -15.40
N LYS A 181 -14.38 15.30 -16.42
CA LYS A 181 -15.46 15.26 -17.40
C LYS A 181 -15.41 13.90 -18.06
N GLU A 182 -16.48 13.14 -17.88
CA GLU A 182 -16.85 12.01 -18.73
C GLU A 182 -16.61 12.41 -20.18
N ILE A 183 -15.58 11.81 -20.80
CA ILE A 183 -15.39 11.90 -22.24
C ILE A 183 -16.51 11.06 -22.84
N ARG A 184 -17.68 11.69 -23.04
CA ARG A 184 -18.74 11.18 -23.90
C ARG A 184 -18.14 10.96 -25.28
N ALA A 185 -18.05 9.69 -25.66
CA ALA A 185 -17.73 9.24 -27.00
C ALA A 185 -18.64 9.94 -28.02
N ARG A 186 -18.17 11.05 -28.61
CA ARG A 186 -18.74 11.61 -29.83
C ARG A 186 -18.03 10.95 -31.00
N GLY A 187 -18.80 10.10 -31.68
CA GLY A 187 -18.38 9.32 -32.83
C GLY A 187 -17.59 10.14 -33.84
N ILE A 188 -16.38 9.68 -34.12
CA ILE A 188 -15.62 10.08 -35.30
C ILE A 188 -16.37 9.49 -36.49
N ARG A 189 -17.17 10.34 -37.16
CA ARG A 189 -17.75 10.02 -38.46
C ARG A 189 -16.59 9.86 -39.46
N ARG A 190 -16.38 8.63 -39.91
CA ARG A 190 -15.64 8.31 -41.13
C ARG A 190 -16.23 9.14 -42.28
N LYS A 191 -15.45 10.06 -42.85
CA LYS A 191 -15.62 10.54 -44.22
C LYS A 191 -14.44 10.03 -45.03
N GLY A 192 -14.76 9.28 -46.07
CA GLY A 192 -13.81 8.50 -46.85
C GLY A 192 -12.88 9.34 -47.73
N LEU A 193 -11.75 8.73 -48.06
CA LEU A 193 -11.12 8.87 -49.35
C LEU A 193 -10.94 7.47 -49.97
N ARG A 194 -11.19 7.43 -51.27
CA ARG A 194 -11.37 6.30 -52.19
C ARG A 194 -10.08 5.47 -52.42
N PRO A 195 -10.20 4.27 -53.02
CA PRO A 195 -9.11 3.31 -53.15
C PRO A 195 -8.17 3.66 -54.31
N TYR A 196 -6.88 3.37 -54.16
CA TYR A 196 -6.00 3.17 -55.31
C TYR A 196 -5.74 1.68 -55.44
N GLY A 197 -6.14 1.17 -56.61
CA GLY A 197 -6.11 -0.23 -56.97
C GLY A 197 -4.71 -0.78 -57.20
N ALA A 198 -4.67 -2.11 -57.14
CA ALA A 198 -3.60 -2.99 -57.54
C ALA A 198 -3.16 -2.78 -59.00
N VAL A 199 -1.88 -3.08 -59.25
CA VAL A 199 -1.41 -3.58 -60.56
C VAL A 199 -0.45 -4.76 -60.32
N ASN A 200 -0.53 -5.70 -61.26
CA ASN A 200 -0.22 -7.12 -61.16
C ASN A 200 1.26 -7.50 -61.19
N GLU A 201 1.47 -8.75 -60.80
CA GLU A 201 2.55 -9.66 -61.19
C GLU A 201 2.93 -9.58 -62.68
N THR A 202 4.23 -9.70 -62.93
CA THR A 202 4.83 -10.64 -63.89
C THR A 202 6.16 -11.11 -63.32
#